data_AF-A0A183AZI5-F1
#
_entry.id   AF-A0A183AZI5-F1
#
_cell.length_a   1.000
_cell.length_b   1.000
_cell.length_c   1.000
_cell.angle_alpha   90.00
_cell.angle_beta   90.00
_cell.angle_gamma   90.00
#
_symmetry.space_group_name_H-M   'P 1'
#
loop_
_entity.id
_entity.type
_entity.pdbx_description
1 polymer ?
#
loop_
_entity_poly.entity_id
_entity_poly.type
_entity_poly.pdbx_seq_one_letter_code
_entity_poly.pdbx_strand_id
1 'polypeptide(L)'
;MRPFPVLGLRTMFVGLGKLASQPNAVSLNAPCRFAGIKKKYDLEDNPKKVKPAVLVKTLRGFQFNDGDYVYEGDILVRQLGLEIYPGESVKLNRDTWDLIAMCNGRFTISTETLSPFPDSPLYSAVQRGEQIVRPFVHVISDPPEPIYRLKRML
;
A
#
# COMPACT_ATOMS: atom_id res chain seq x y z
N MET A 1 27.46 55.55 -4.41
CA MET A 1 28.63 56.03 -3.65
C MET A 1 28.86 55.11 -2.45
N ARG A 2 30.09 54.96 -1.93
CA ARG A 2 30.36 54.36 -0.61
C ARG A 2 30.60 55.49 0.41
N PRO A 3 30.44 55.22 1.72
CA PRO A 3 31.59 55.39 2.61
C PRO A 3 31.89 54.18 3.53
N PHE A 4 33.19 53.91 3.72
CA PHE A 4 33.82 53.48 4.98
C PHE A 4 34.30 54.77 5.72
N PRO A 5 35.03 54.81 6.87
CA PRO A 5 35.69 53.77 7.70
C PRO A 5 35.23 53.84 9.21
N VAL A 6 35.96 53.63 10.34
CA VAL A 6 37.39 53.49 10.74
C VAL A 6 37.56 52.74 12.09
N LEU A 7 38.81 52.33 12.39
CA LEU A 7 39.43 52.07 13.73
C LEU A 7 38.97 50.83 14.52
N GLY A 8 39.79 50.25 15.44
CA GLY A 8 41.17 50.58 15.87
C GLY A 8 42.01 49.33 16.20
N LEU A 9 43.34 49.35 16.00
CA LEU A 9 44.41 49.52 17.02
C LEU A 9 44.44 48.43 18.12
N ARG A 10 45.51 47.59 18.19
CA ARG A 10 46.71 47.66 19.09
C ARG A 10 46.40 47.31 20.57
N THR A 11 47.25 46.67 21.39
CA THR A 11 48.73 46.60 21.51
C THR A 11 49.10 45.35 22.39
N MET A 12 50.09 44.50 22.07
CA MET A 12 51.55 44.51 22.43
C MET A 12 51.96 43.98 23.84
N PHE A 13 53.07 43.21 23.89
CA PHE A 13 53.84 42.73 25.08
C PHE A 13 53.09 41.82 26.10
N VAL A 14 53.70 41.01 26.98
CA VAL A 14 55.09 40.52 27.26
C VAL A 14 55.02 38.95 27.29
N GLY A 15 56.00 38.08 27.55
CA GLY A 15 57.38 38.15 28.07
C GLY A 15 57.85 36.75 28.57
N LEU A 16 59.12 36.42 28.26
CA LEU A 16 60.04 35.41 28.84
C LEU A 16 59.53 34.30 29.81
N GLY A 17 59.80 33.02 29.48
CA GLY A 17 59.61 31.84 30.35
C GLY A 17 60.60 30.70 30.03
N LYS A 18 60.88 29.79 30.98
CA LYS A 18 61.97 28.77 30.91
C LYS A 18 61.49 27.32 30.66
N LEU A 19 62.45 26.51 30.19
CA LEU A 19 62.55 25.04 30.12
C LEU A 19 61.47 24.19 30.84
N ALA A 20 60.98 23.12 30.18
CA ALA A 20 61.28 21.72 30.58
C ALA A 20 60.76 20.62 29.60
N SER A 21 61.48 19.50 29.56
CA SER A 21 61.04 18.09 29.37
C SER A 21 60.00 17.66 28.31
N GLN A 22 60.51 16.98 27.27
CA GLN A 22 60.04 15.67 26.74
C GLN A 22 58.70 15.61 25.93
N PRO A 23 58.45 14.53 25.12
CA PRO A 23 57.70 14.62 23.86
C PRO A 23 56.25 14.04 23.91
N ASN A 24 55.69 13.83 22.70
CA ASN A 24 54.40 13.20 22.34
C ASN A 24 53.21 14.14 22.07
N ALA A 25 53.44 15.16 21.23
CA ALA A 25 52.36 15.78 20.46
C ALA A 25 52.02 14.92 19.22
N VAL A 26 50.95 14.12 19.31
CA VAL A 26 50.42 13.40 18.14
C VAL A 26 49.85 14.41 17.15
N SER A 27 50.41 14.46 15.93
CA SER A 27 49.86 15.30 14.85
C SER A 27 48.55 14.68 14.34
N LEU A 28 47.44 15.04 14.99
CA LEU A 28 46.09 14.77 14.51
C LEU A 28 45.82 15.63 13.27
N ASN A 29 46.29 15.14 12.12
CA ASN A 29 45.95 15.69 10.81
C ASN A 29 44.43 15.76 10.71
N ALA A 30 43.88 16.97 10.67
CA ALA A 30 42.44 17.16 10.63
C ALA A 30 41.86 16.44 9.40
N PRO A 31 40.88 15.53 9.55
CA PRO A 31 40.33 14.81 8.42
C PRO A 31 39.64 15.81 7.49
N CYS A 32 40.22 16.04 6.31
CA CYS A 32 39.64 16.89 5.27
C CYS A 32 38.24 16.37 4.93
N ARG A 33 37.22 17.05 5.46
CA ARG A 33 35.82 16.79 5.15
C ARG A 33 35.54 17.23 3.71
N PHE A 34 35.90 16.39 2.75
CA PHE A 34 35.32 16.44 1.42
C PHE A 34 33.80 16.38 1.59
N ALA A 35 33.13 17.51 1.40
CA ALA A 35 31.68 17.58 1.45
C ALA A 35 31.14 16.58 0.43
N GLY A 36 30.41 15.56 0.92
CA GLY A 36 30.09 14.39 0.12
C GLY A 36 29.34 14.78 -1.15
N ILE A 37 30.03 14.72 -2.29
CA ILE A 37 29.40 14.91 -3.59
C ILE A 37 28.40 13.77 -3.72
N LYS A 38 27.13 14.08 -3.50
CA LYS A 38 26.02 13.15 -3.71
C LYS A 38 26.03 12.81 -5.19
N LYS A 39 26.61 11.64 -5.53
CA LYS A 39 26.68 11.15 -6.92
C LYS A 39 25.30 11.33 -7.55
N LYS A 40 25.29 11.84 -8.78
CA LYS A 40 24.07 11.81 -9.59
C LYS A 40 23.66 10.35 -9.74
N TYR A 41 22.36 10.11 -9.84
CA TYR A 41 21.86 8.75 -9.98
C TYR A 41 22.01 8.34 -11.45
N ASP A 42 23.18 7.79 -11.77
CA ASP A 42 23.53 7.34 -13.11
C ASP A 42 22.69 6.09 -13.44
N LEU A 43 21.84 6.18 -14.48
CA LEU A 43 20.86 5.13 -14.82
C LEU A 43 21.55 3.82 -15.24
N GLU A 44 22.68 3.94 -15.94
CA GLU A 44 23.51 2.85 -16.46
C GLU A 44 24.03 1.92 -15.36
N ASP A 45 24.28 2.43 -14.15
CA ASP A 45 24.72 1.63 -13.00
C ASP A 45 23.59 0.73 -12.44
N ASN A 46 22.32 0.98 -12.80
CA ASN A 46 21.15 0.28 -12.24
C ASN A 46 20.06 0.02 -13.32
N PRO A 47 20.36 -0.71 -14.42
CA PRO A 47 19.41 -0.95 -15.52
C PRO A 47 18.13 -1.68 -15.07
N LYS A 48 18.21 -2.43 -13.95
CA LYS A 48 17.07 -3.14 -13.34
C LYS A 48 16.07 -2.24 -12.59
N LYS A 49 16.30 -0.92 -12.51
CA LYS A 49 15.42 0.03 -11.80
C LYS A 49 14.58 0.93 -12.71
N VAL A 50 14.75 0.85 -14.04
CA VAL A 50 13.76 1.38 -14.98
C VAL A 50 12.53 0.46 -14.93
N LYS A 51 11.62 0.72 -13.99
CA LYS A 51 10.25 0.27 -14.12
C LYS A 51 9.69 1.03 -15.34
N PRO A 52 9.29 0.36 -16.44
CA PRO A 52 8.59 1.06 -17.51
C PRO A 52 7.36 1.74 -16.94
N ALA A 53 6.89 2.83 -17.55
CA ALA A 53 5.67 3.52 -17.15
C ALA A 53 4.54 2.48 -17.08
N VAL A 54 4.10 2.15 -15.87
CA VAL A 54 3.39 0.90 -15.61
C VAL A 54 1.98 1.01 -16.20
N LEU A 55 1.79 0.43 -17.39
CA LEU A 55 0.49 0.22 -18.02
C LEU A 55 -0.47 -0.32 -16.95
N VAL A 56 -1.54 0.44 -16.70
CA VAL A 56 -2.07 0.67 -15.35
C VAL A 56 -2.05 -0.59 -14.50
N LYS A 57 -1.20 -0.57 -13.47
CA LYS A 57 -1.17 -1.57 -12.39
C LYS A 57 -2.60 -1.73 -11.90
N THR A 58 -3.28 -2.81 -12.29
CA THR A 58 -4.70 -3.00 -12.01
C THR A 58 -4.90 -2.93 -10.50
N LEU A 59 -5.59 -1.88 -10.04
CA LEU A 59 -5.67 -1.58 -8.62
C LEU A 59 -6.47 -2.69 -7.93
N ARG A 60 -5.73 -3.51 -7.17
CA ARG A 60 -6.26 -4.64 -6.43
C ARG A 60 -6.91 -4.19 -5.13
N GLY A 61 -7.86 -4.98 -4.66
CA GLY A 61 -8.81 -4.65 -3.61
C GLY A 61 -10.22 -4.42 -4.16
N PHE A 62 -11.07 -3.88 -3.29
CA PHE A 62 -12.45 -3.51 -3.59
C PHE A 62 -12.51 -2.39 -4.64
N GLN A 63 -13.51 -2.44 -5.53
CA GLN A 63 -13.82 -1.35 -6.46
C GLN A 63 -15.01 -0.50 -5.98
N PHE A 64 -15.77 -0.99 -4.99
CA PHE A 64 -16.96 -0.38 -4.39
C PHE A 64 -16.86 -0.38 -2.86
N ASN A 65 -17.65 0.47 -2.20
CA ASN A 65 -17.77 0.56 -0.75
C ASN A 65 -19.05 -0.16 -0.26
N ASP A 66 -19.07 -0.53 1.02
CA ASP A 66 -20.24 -1.16 1.64
C ASP A 66 -21.52 -0.31 1.48
N GLY A 67 -22.58 -0.89 0.93
CA GLY A 67 -23.86 -0.22 0.64
C GLY A 67 -23.97 0.44 -0.73
N ASP A 68 -22.88 0.54 -1.52
CA ASP A 68 -22.92 1.04 -2.90
C ASP A 68 -23.81 0.16 -3.81
N TYR A 69 -24.34 0.74 -4.87
CA TYR A 69 -25.15 0.03 -5.87
C TYR A 69 -24.26 -0.51 -7.00
N VAL A 70 -24.46 -1.77 -7.37
CA VAL A 70 -23.67 -2.50 -8.38
C VAL A 70 -24.57 -3.20 -9.40
N TYR A 71 -24.05 -3.41 -10.60
CA TYR A 71 -24.77 -4.05 -11.71
C TYR A 71 -24.23 -5.45 -12.00
N GLU A 72 -25.06 -6.29 -12.64
CA GLU A 72 -24.66 -7.62 -13.10
C GLU A 72 -23.43 -7.53 -14.02
N GLY A 73 -22.38 -8.30 -13.70
CA GLY A 73 -21.10 -8.29 -14.41
C GLY A 73 -20.05 -7.31 -13.87
N ASP A 74 -20.38 -6.44 -12.91
CA ASP A 74 -19.39 -5.57 -12.27
C ASP A 74 -18.35 -6.38 -11.47
N ILE A 75 -17.08 -5.96 -11.57
CA ILE A 75 -15.97 -6.56 -10.82
C ILE A 75 -15.91 -5.88 -9.45
N LEU A 76 -16.35 -6.60 -8.42
CA LEU A 76 -16.46 -6.13 -7.04
C LEU A 76 -15.10 -6.04 -6.35
N VAL A 77 -14.27 -7.07 -6.53
CA VAL A 77 -12.96 -7.23 -5.89
C VAL A 77 -11.97 -7.81 -6.87
N ARG A 78 -10.76 -7.22 -6.94
CA ARG A 78 -9.62 -7.76 -7.69
C ARG A 78 -8.54 -8.22 -6.73
N GLN A 79 -8.36 -9.52 -6.53
CA GLN A 79 -7.47 -10.06 -5.48
C GLN A 79 -6.34 -10.96 -6.04
N LEU A 80 -5.62 -11.65 -5.16
CA LEU A 80 -4.69 -12.73 -5.49
C LEU A 80 -5.05 -13.95 -4.63
N GLY A 81 -5.51 -15.03 -5.25
CA GLY A 81 -6.07 -16.15 -4.49
C GLY A 81 -7.39 -15.79 -3.83
N LEU A 82 -7.71 -16.46 -2.72
CA LEU A 82 -9.01 -16.40 -2.04
C LEU A 82 -8.85 -15.85 -0.61
N GLU A 83 -8.59 -14.55 -0.51
CA GLU A 83 -8.54 -13.82 0.77
C GLU A 83 -9.94 -13.40 1.20
N ILE A 84 -10.73 -12.93 0.24
CA ILE A 84 -12.15 -12.54 0.36
C ILE A 84 -12.99 -13.56 -0.41
N TYR A 85 -14.06 -14.06 0.21
CA TYR A 85 -14.86 -15.16 -0.30
C TYR A 85 -16.12 -14.67 -1.03
N PRO A 86 -16.57 -15.36 -2.11
CA PRO A 86 -17.86 -15.08 -2.72
C PRO A 86 -18.99 -15.48 -1.75
N GLY A 87 -19.89 -14.53 -1.47
CA GLY A 87 -21.13 -14.75 -0.74
C GLY A 87 -22.34 -14.84 -1.68
N GLU A 88 -23.46 -14.28 -1.26
CA GLU A 88 -24.71 -14.29 -2.03
C GLU A 88 -24.61 -13.48 -3.32
N SER A 89 -25.13 -14.04 -4.43
CA SER A 89 -25.14 -13.42 -5.77
C SER A 89 -23.77 -12.98 -6.31
N VAL A 90 -22.68 -13.63 -5.90
CA VAL A 90 -21.30 -13.29 -6.31
C VAL A 90 -20.57 -14.51 -6.87
N LYS A 91 -19.90 -14.32 -8.01
CA LYS A 91 -19.15 -15.35 -8.73
C LYS A 91 -17.65 -15.08 -8.64
N LEU A 92 -16.87 -16.09 -8.25
CA LEU A 92 -15.41 -16.09 -8.40
C LEU A 92 -15.03 -16.45 -9.83
N ASN A 93 -14.24 -15.59 -10.50
CA ASN A 93 -13.55 -15.95 -11.74
C ASN A 93 -12.26 -16.73 -11.43
N ARG A 94 -12.12 -17.95 -11.97
CA ARG A 94 -10.97 -18.81 -11.69
C ARG A 94 -9.68 -18.37 -12.39
N ASP A 95 -9.82 -17.67 -13.53
CA ASP A 95 -8.67 -17.28 -14.36
C ASP A 95 -7.95 -16.05 -13.80
N THR A 96 -8.70 -15.12 -13.20
CA THR A 96 -8.19 -13.83 -12.69
C THR A 96 -8.23 -13.68 -11.16
N TRP A 97 -8.98 -14.55 -10.46
CA TRP A 97 -9.33 -14.44 -9.03
C TRP A 97 -10.20 -13.22 -8.67
N ASP A 98 -10.84 -12.58 -9.66
CA ASP A 98 -11.78 -11.49 -9.42
C ASP A 98 -13.13 -12.01 -8.91
N LEU A 99 -13.80 -11.23 -8.05
CA LEU A 99 -15.20 -11.43 -7.66
C LEU A 99 -16.10 -10.56 -8.54
N ILE A 100 -17.16 -11.16 -9.11
CA ILE A 100 -18.06 -10.55 -10.09
C ILE A 100 -19.51 -10.64 -9.60
N ALA A 101 -20.27 -9.56 -9.70
CA ALA A 101 -21.70 -9.52 -9.37
C ALA A 101 -22.54 -10.37 -10.34
N MET A 102 -23.48 -11.17 -9.81
CA MET A 102 -24.43 -11.98 -10.61
C MET A 102 -25.82 -11.36 -10.73
N CYS A 103 -26.06 -10.20 -10.13
CA CYS A 103 -27.33 -9.46 -10.21
C CYS A 103 -27.08 -7.96 -9.98
N ASN A 104 -28.11 -7.15 -10.24
CA ASN A 104 -28.13 -5.74 -9.83
C ASN A 104 -28.62 -5.64 -8.38
N GLY A 105 -28.03 -4.77 -7.58
CA GLY A 105 -28.44 -4.57 -6.19
C GLY A 105 -27.40 -3.84 -5.34
N ARG A 106 -27.49 -4.01 -4.02
CA ARG A 106 -26.55 -3.42 -3.07
C ARG A 106 -25.40 -4.35 -2.76
N PHE A 107 -24.19 -3.85 -2.91
CA PHE A 107 -22.98 -4.51 -2.45
C PHE A 107 -22.91 -4.49 -0.91
N THR A 108 -22.52 -5.61 -0.30
CA THR A 108 -22.39 -5.73 1.17
C THR A 108 -21.23 -6.63 1.55
N ILE A 109 -20.46 -6.24 2.57
CA ILE A 109 -19.35 -7.03 3.14
C ILE A 109 -19.77 -7.60 4.51
N SER A 110 -19.70 -8.92 4.67
CA SER A 110 -19.91 -9.61 5.95
C SER A 110 -18.62 -10.26 6.45
N THR A 111 -18.62 -10.76 7.69
CA THR A 111 -17.57 -11.63 8.22
C THR A 111 -18.18 -12.91 8.79
N GLU A 112 -17.97 -14.03 8.12
CA GLU A 112 -18.70 -15.28 8.35
C GLU A 112 -17.75 -16.44 8.62
N THR A 113 -18.25 -17.47 9.30
CA THR A 113 -17.50 -18.70 9.60
C THR A 113 -17.52 -19.63 8.38
N LEU A 114 -16.34 -20.00 7.89
CA LEU A 114 -16.21 -20.93 6.76
C LEU A 114 -16.80 -22.31 7.06
N SER A 115 -17.65 -22.78 6.15
CA SER A 115 -18.07 -24.17 6.03
C SER A 115 -17.46 -24.79 4.76
N PRO A 116 -16.21 -25.30 4.81
CA PRO A 116 -15.52 -25.85 3.64
C PRO A 116 -16.08 -27.23 3.24
N PHE A 117 -16.08 -27.51 1.93
CA PHE A 117 -16.36 -28.84 1.38
C PHE A 117 -15.28 -29.88 1.79
N PRO A 118 -15.59 -31.19 1.85
CA PRO A 118 -14.70 -32.22 2.38
C PRO A 118 -13.42 -32.48 1.56
N ASP A 119 -13.37 -31.99 0.31
CA ASP A 119 -12.20 -32.00 -0.57
C ASP A 119 -11.25 -30.79 -0.34
N SER A 120 -11.71 -29.76 0.38
CA SER A 120 -10.94 -28.57 0.68
C SER A 120 -9.86 -28.84 1.75
N PRO A 121 -8.62 -28.32 1.59
CA PRO A 121 -7.58 -28.48 2.62
C PRO A 121 -7.98 -27.89 3.98
N LEU A 122 -8.87 -26.90 4.00
CA LEU A 122 -9.39 -26.27 5.22
C LEU A 122 -10.37 -27.16 6.00
N TYR A 123 -10.96 -28.19 5.36
CA TYR A 123 -11.93 -29.08 6.01
C TYR A 123 -11.34 -29.80 7.21
N SER A 124 -10.09 -30.26 7.09
CA SER A 124 -9.39 -30.95 8.19
C SER A 124 -9.23 -30.09 9.45
N ALA A 125 -9.21 -28.76 9.32
CA ALA A 125 -9.13 -27.82 10.44
C ALA A 125 -10.50 -27.58 11.07
N VAL A 126 -11.51 -27.23 10.26
CA VAL A 126 -12.88 -27.00 10.74
C VAL A 126 -13.45 -28.26 11.41
N GLN A 127 -13.16 -29.46 10.88
CA GLN A 127 -13.57 -30.73 11.47
C GLN A 127 -12.88 -31.06 12.81
N ARG A 128 -11.75 -30.41 13.14
CA ARG A 128 -11.13 -30.46 14.49
C ARG A 128 -11.78 -29.47 15.48
N GLY A 129 -12.70 -28.63 15.02
CA GLY A 129 -13.33 -27.57 15.81
C GLY A 129 -12.71 -26.18 15.63
N GLU A 130 -11.77 -26.00 14.70
CA GLU A 130 -11.16 -24.69 14.43
C GLU A 130 -12.14 -23.79 13.66
N GLN A 131 -12.68 -22.74 14.31
CA GLN A 131 -13.56 -21.77 13.67
C GLN A 131 -12.75 -20.78 12.83
N ILE A 132 -12.85 -20.86 11.50
CA ILE A 132 -12.14 -19.97 10.57
C ILE A 132 -13.12 -18.90 10.07
N VAL A 133 -13.03 -17.68 10.60
CA VAL A 133 -13.81 -16.52 10.14
C VAL A 133 -13.11 -15.84 8.97
N ARG A 134 -13.86 -15.44 7.93
CA ARG A 134 -13.36 -14.72 6.75
C ARG A 134 -14.31 -13.62 6.30
N PRO A 135 -13.82 -12.60 5.57
CA PRO A 135 -14.69 -11.64 4.91
C PRO A 135 -15.36 -12.27 3.68
N PHE A 136 -16.67 -12.08 3.55
CA PHE A 136 -17.46 -12.46 2.39
C PHE A 136 -18.05 -11.22 1.72
N VAL A 137 -18.30 -11.33 0.41
CA VAL A 137 -18.83 -10.25 -0.43
C VAL A 137 -20.12 -10.71 -1.09
N HIS A 138 -21.19 -9.93 -0.89
CA HIS A 138 -22.56 -10.24 -1.28
C HIS A 138 -23.10 -9.13 -2.19
N VAL A 139 -24.06 -9.48 -3.04
CA VAL A 139 -24.96 -8.50 -3.69
C VAL A 139 -26.40 -8.85 -3.32
N ILE A 140 -26.99 -8.00 -2.49
CA ILE A 140 -28.40 -8.10 -2.11
C ILE A 140 -29.22 -7.46 -3.23
N SER A 141 -29.89 -8.30 -4.02
CA SER A 141 -30.76 -7.86 -5.12
C SER A 141 -31.92 -7.01 -4.60
N ASP A 142 -32.32 -6.00 -5.35
CA ASP A 142 -33.55 -5.24 -5.04
C ASP A 142 -34.77 -6.18 -5.01
N PRO A 143 -35.75 -5.94 -4.11
CA PRO A 143 -36.95 -6.74 -4.04
C PRO A 143 -37.74 -6.63 -5.36
N PRO A 144 -38.18 -7.75 -5.96
CA PRO A 144 -38.83 -7.71 -7.27
C PRO A 144 -40.21 -7.06 -7.17
N GLU A 145 -40.37 -5.85 -7.72
CA GLU A 145 -41.68 -5.18 -7.80
C GLU A 145 -42.62 -5.95 -8.74
N PRO A 146 -43.75 -6.52 -8.24
CA PRO A 146 -44.64 -7.31 -9.07
C PRO A 146 -45.51 -6.40 -9.94
N ILE A 147 -45.14 -6.23 -11.21
CA ILE A 147 -45.88 -5.41 -12.18
C ILE A 147 -47.18 -6.12 -12.60
N TYR A 148 -48.21 -6.03 -11.77
CA TYR A 148 -49.55 -6.51 -12.08
C TYR A 148 -50.15 -5.72 -13.25
N ARG A 149 -50.51 -6.40 -14.34
CA ARG A 149 -51.18 -5.81 -15.50
C ARG A 149 -52.52 -6.50 -15.77
N LEU A 150 -53.58 -5.72 -15.88
CA LEU A 150 -54.92 -6.20 -16.25
C LEU A 150 -54.88 -6.73 -17.69
N LYS A 151 -55.03 -8.05 -17.87
CA LYS A 151 -54.94 -8.69 -19.20
C LYS A 151 -56.21 -8.52 -20.05
N ARG A 152 -57.38 -8.44 -19.42
CA ARG A 152 -58.68 -8.15 -20.03
C ARG A 152 -59.70 -7.76 -18.96
N MET A 153 -60.70 -6.98 -19.35
CA MET A 153 -61.96 -6.93 -18.59
C MET A 153 -62.86 -8.11 -19.02
N LEU A 154 -63.87 -8.38 -18.20
CA LEU A 154 -64.89 -9.42 -18.40
C LEU A 154 -66.25 -8.76 -18.68
#